data_AF-A0A5K1AMG4-F1
#
_entry.id   AF-A0A5K1AMG4-F1
#
_cell.length_a   1.000
_cell.length_b   1.000
_cell.length_c   1.000
_cell.angle_alpha   90.00
_cell.angle_beta   90.00
_cell.angle_gamma   90.00
#
_symmetry.space_group_name_H-M   'P 1'
#
loop_
_entity.id
_entity.type
_entity.pdbx_description
1 polymer ?
#
loop_
_entity_poly.entity_id
_entity_poly.type
_entity_poly.pdbx_seq_one_letter_code
_entity_poly.pdbx_strand_id
1 'polypeptide(L)'
;MGFIEGQTFIPTSTVEIVENGEARSIPNPEFLAWKKSDRLLRGWISGSLSEEVLGLVVGLQTSSEVWTALLKVFARESKDREFLLTRKLQTFQKQEKIVTEYVTGFKTICDELAAIGKPLSDQDKVYWLINGLGSGYESFMTSILRPPIPAYIDVVSLLESHDNMKNIHGFQLNHNAAFISQQVPAQPSYSHNYRGRA
;
A
#
# COMPACT_ATOMS: atom_id res chain seq x y z
N MET A 1 -3.90 -15.30 28.19
CA MET A 1 -2.83 -15.07 27.21
C MET A 1 -1.47 -14.74 27.86
N GLY A 2 -1.20 -15.12 29.12
CA GLY A 2 0.05 -14.73 29.80
C GLY A 2 1.31 -15.54 29.44
N PHE A 3 1.17 -16.72 28.83
CA PHE A 3 2.29 -17.55 28.36
C PHE A 3 2.98 -16.97 27.13
N ILE A 4 2.22 -16.26 26.29
CA ILE A 4 2.67 -15.73 25.01
C ILE A 4 3.34 -14.36 25.17
N GLU A 5 2.81 -13.53 26.06
CA GLU A 5 3.28 -12.16 26.32
C GLU A 5 4.46 -12.09 27.32
N GLY A 6 4.97 -13.23 27.80
CA GLY A 6 6.04 -13.27 28.80
C GLY A 6 5.60 -12.83 30.21
N GLN A 7 4.29 -12.67 30.44
CA GLN A 7 3.72 -12.25 31.73
C GLN A 7 3.54 -13.39 32.74
N THR A 8 3.72 -14.64 32.33
CA THR A 8 3.77 -15.78 33.26
C THR A 8 5.21 -16.02 33.68
N PHE A 9 5.50 -15.67 34.93
CA PHE A 9 6.76 -15.98 35.59
C PHE A 9 7.11 -17.46 35.40
N ILE A 10 8.30 -17.76 34.87
CA ILE A 10 8.78 -19.14 34.74
C ILE A 10 9.01 -19.66 36.17
N PRO A 11 8.22 -20.62 36.67
CA PRO A 11 8.38 -21.09 38.04
C PRO A 11 9.76 -21.75 38.19
N THR A 12 10.40 -21.60 39.35
CA THR A 12 11.70 -22.23 39.60
C THR A 12 11.58 -23.75 39.44
N SER A 13 12.57 -24.38 38.79
CA SER A 13 12.52 -25.82 38.48
C SER A 13 12.43 -26.72 39.73
N THR A 14 12.93 -26.22 40.85
CA THR A 14 12.92 -26.89 42.16
C THR A 14 12.45 -25.94 43.24
N VAL A 15 11.85 -26.50 44.28
CA VAL A 15 11.51 -25.80 45.52
C VAL A 15 12.21 -26.49 46.69
N GLU A 16 12.74 -25.71 47.62
CA GLU A 16 13.32 -26.25 48.85
C GLU A 16 12.21 -26.46 49.87
N ILE A 17 12.07 -27.70 50.34
CA ILE A 17 11.23 -28.02 51.49
C ILE A 17 12.14 -28.37 52.65
N VAL A 18 11.85 -27.80 53.80
CA VAL A 18 12.49 -28.21 55.05
C VAL A 18 11.63 -29.32 55.67
N GLU A 19 12.16 -30.53 55.67
CA GLU A 19 11.52 -31.70 56.29
C GLU A 19 12.47 -32.23 57.37
N ASN A 20 12.01 -32.26 58.62
CA ASN A 20 12.81 -32.66 59.79
C ASN A 20 14.12 -31.87 59.99
N GLY A 21 14.16 -30.59 59.63
CA GLY A 21 15.31 -29.71 59.83
C GLY A 21 16.40 -29.80 58.76
N GLU A 22 16.22 -30.67 57.76
CA GLU A 22 17.07 -30.73 56.56
C GLU A 22 16.35 -30.09 55.38
N ALA A 23 17.04 -29.18 54.68
CA ALA A 23 16.55 -28.61 53.43
C ALA A 23 16.73 -29.63 52.30
N ARG A 24 15.63 -30.04 51.67
CA ARG A 24 15.60 -30.92 50.49
C ARG A 24 15.05 -30.17 49.30
N SER A 25 15.78 -30.22 48.19
CA SER A 25 15.34 -29.69 46.91
C SER A 25 14.45 -30.72 46.20
N ILE A 26 13.18 -30.38 45.98
CA ILE A 26 12.25 -31.22 45.20
C ILE A 26 11.85 -30.54 43.88
N PRO A 27 11.43 -31.31 42.87
CA PRO A 27 10.86 -30.75 41.64
C PRO A 27 9.61 -29.92 41.92
N ASN A 28 9.54 -28.71 41.34
CA ASN A 28 8.39 -27.84 41.51
C ASN A 28 7.20 -28.32 40.64
N PRO A 29 6.04 -28.70 41.23
CA PRO A 29 4.87 -29.11 40.46
C PRO A 29 4.33 -27.99 39.56
N GLU A 30 4.47 -26.73 39.94
CA GLU A 30 4.05 -25.58 39.12
C GLU A 30 4.93 -25.44 37.87
N PHE A 31 6.23 -25.68 37.99
CA PHE A 31 7.14 -25.72 36.83
C PHE A 31 6.78 -26.84 35.86
N LEU A 32 6.41 -28.02 36.38
CA LEU A 32 5.96 -29.14 35.55
C LEU A 32 4.64 -28.84 34.84
N ALA A 33 3.68 -28.19 35.53
CA ALA A 33 2.43 -27.75 34.93
C ALA A 33 2.67 -26.69 33.84
N TRP A 34 3.51 -25.68 34.12
CA TRP A 34 3.93 -24.67 33.16
C TRP A 34 4.58 -25.31 31.92
N LYS A 35 5.51 -26.24 32.11
CA LYS A 35 6.23 -26.93 31.02
C LYS A 35 5.31 -27.76 30.12
N LYS A 36 4.27 -28.38 30.70
CA LYS A 36 3.25 -29.10 29.92
C LYS A 36 2.47 -28.13 29.02
N SER A 37 2.00 -27.01 29.59
CA SER A 37 1.27 -25.98 28.86
C SER A 37 2.13 -25.32 27.77
N ASP A 38 3.37 -24.97 28.08
CA ASP A 38 4.32 -24.39 27.11
C ASP A 38 4.59 -25.35 25.93
N ARG A 39 4.78 -26.65 26.22
CA ARG A 39 4.99 -27.66 25.18
C ARG A 39 3.77 -27.83 24.28
N LEU A 40 2.57 -27.83 24.85
CA LEU A 40 1.32 -27.90 24.08
C LEU A 40 1.17 -26.68 23.17
N LEU A 41 1.36 -25.48 23.72
CA LEU A 41 1.27 -24.24 22.98
C LEU A 41 2.30 -24.17 21.86
N ARG A 42 3.54 -24.59 22.11
CA ARG A 42 4.58 -24.69 21.07
C ARG A 42 4.19 -25.67 19.98
N GLY A 43 3.63 -26.82 20.35
CA GLY A 43 3.13 -27.81 19.39
C GLY A 43 2.01 -27.25 18.50
N TRP A 44 1.08 -26.51 19.10
CA TRP A 44 0.00 -25.85 18.37
C TRP A 44 0.51 -24.76 17.43
N ILE A 45 1.38 -23.87 17.91
CA ILE A 45 1.98 -22.83 17.08
C ILE A 45 2.75 -23.48 15.93
N SER A 46 3.64 -24.44 16.22
CA SER A 46 4.44 -25.10 15.18
C SER A 46 3.58 -25.85 14.16
N GLY A 47 2.47 -26.43 14.60
CA GLY A 47 1.52 -27.12 13.72
C GLY A 47 0.69 -26.19 12.83
N SER A 48 0.60 -24.90 13.13
CA SER A 48 -0.08 -23.91 12.29
C SER A 48 0.85 -23.16 11.33
N LEU A 49 2.17 -23.40 11.38
CA LEU A 49 3.14 -22.77 10.49
C LEU A 49 3.31 -23.59 9.20
N SER A 50 3.57 -22.89 8.09
CA SER A 50 4.07 -23.54 6.88
C SER A 50 5.51 -24.03 7.06
N GLU A 51 5.95 -24.96 6.22
CA GLU A 51 7.31 -25.52 6.27
C GLU A 51 8.40 -24.44 6.16
N GLU A 52 8.15 -23.43 5.31
CA GLU A 52 9.04 -22.27 5.13
C GLU A 52 9.23 -21.46 6.42
N VAL A 53 8.16 -21.30 7.21
CA VAL A 53 8.17 -20.51 8.44
C VAL A 53 8.65 -21.37 9.62
N LEU A 54 8.44 -22.69 9.57
CA LEU A 54 8.87 -23.61 10.62
C LEU A 54 10.38 -23.56 10.82
N GLY A 55 11.16 -23.41 9.75
CA GLY A 55 12.62 -23.26 9.81
C GLY A 55 13.10 -22.08 10.69
N LEU A 56 12.28 -21.04 10.86
CA LEU A 56 12.59 -19.88 11.71
C LEU A 56 12.48 -20.17 13.21
N VAL A 57 11.74 -21.22 13.58
CA VAL A 57 11.42 -21.54 14.97
C VAL A 57 12.03 -22.86 15.46
N VAL A 58 12.69 -23.60 14.57
CA VAL A 58 13.44 -24.82 14.92
C VAL A 58 14.52 -24.50 15.95
N GLY A 59 14.56 -25.27 17.04
CA GLY A 59 15.56 -25.14 18.11
C GLY A 59 15.17 -24.22 19.27
N LEU A 60 14.08 -23.46 19.15
CA LEU A 60 13.56 -22.62 20.22
C LEU A 60 12.89 -23.46 21.32
N GLN A 61 13.17 -23.15 22.57
CA GLN A 61 12.87 -24.01 23.72
C GLN A 61 11.58 -23.63 24.44
N THR A 62 11.05 -22.45 24.21
CA THR A 62 9.80 -21.98 24.82
C THR A 62 8.83 -21.46 23.77
N SER A 63 7.52 -21.57 24.05
CA SER A 63 6.48 -20.98 23.20
C SER A 63 6.61 -19.45 23.09
N SER A 64 7.11 -18.80 24.15
CA SER A 64 7.41 -17.36 24.14
C SER A 64 8.57 -17.00 23.20
N GLU A 65 9.66 -17.77 23.18
CA GLU A 65 10.75 -17.60 22.20
C GLU A 65 10.24 -17.76 20.77
N VAL A 66 9.46 -18.81 20.50
CA VAL A 66 8.83 -19.07 19.20
C VAL A 66 7.98 -17.89 18.77
N TRP A 67 7.08 -17.43 19.65
CA TRP A 67 6.21 -16.30 19.37
C TRP A 67 6.99 -14.99 19.14
N THR A 68 8.01 -14.73 19.95
CA THR A 68 8.85 -13.53 19.83
C THR A 68 9.65 -13.53 18.54
N ALA A 69 10.19 -14.68 18.13
CA ALA A 69 10.90 -14.83 16.87
C ALA A 69 9.98 -14.57 15.67
N LEU A 70 8.78 -15.18 15.66
CA LEU A 70 7.77 -14.94 14.64
C LEU A 70 7.38 -13.46 14.61
N LEU A 71 7.04 -12.87 15.75
CA LEU A 71 6.72 -11.45 15.85
C LEU A 71 7.84 -10.58 15.28
N LYS A 72 9.11 -10.86 15.60
CA LYS A 72 10.24 -10.06 15.12
C LYS A 72 10.39 -10.15 13.60
N VAL A 73 10.28 -11.34 13.03
CA VAL A 73 10.41 -11.54 11.57
C VAL A 73 9.23 -10.89 10.84
N PHE A 74 7.99 -11.22 11.23
CA PHE A 74 6.81 -10.71 10.55
C PHE A 74 6.55 -9.23 10.84
N ALA A 75 6.94 -8.69 12.01
CA ALA A 75 6.87 -7.25 12.24
C ALA A 75 7.89 -6.49 11.40
N ARG A 76 9.08 -7.05 11.17
CA ARG A 76 10.07 -6.46 10.25
C ARG A 76 9.55 -6.49 8.82
N GLU A 77 9.08 -7.64 8.35
CA GLU A 77 8.50 -7.79 7.01
C GLU A 77 7.31 -6.85 6.81
N SER A 78 6.44 -6.70 7.82
CA SER A 78 5.33 -5.77 7.81
C SER A 78 5.79 -4.31 7.72
N LYS A 79 6.83 -3.90 8.45
CA LYS A 79 7.40 -2.54 8.37
C LYS A 79 8.10 -2.25 7.04
N ASP A 80 8.87 -3.21 6.53
CA ASP A 80 9.53 -3.08 5.23
C ASP A 80 8.46 -2.97 4.12
N ARG A 81 7.39 -3.78 4.22
CA ARG A 81 6.24 -3.71 3.33
C ARG A 81 5.47 -2.40 3.44
N GLU A 82 5.24 -1.89 4.65
CA GLU A 82 4.66 -0.56 4.89
C GLU A 82 5.49 0.52 4.17
N PHE A 83 6.80 0.54 4.41
CA PHE A 83 7.70 1.51 3.79
C PHE A 83 7.68 1.43 2.25
N LEU A 84 7.72 0.22 1.69
CA LEU A 84 7.65 0.01 0.25
C LEU A 84 6.33 0.51 -0.34
N LEU A 85 5.21 0.21 0.30
CA LEU A 85 3.88 0.66 -0.15
C LEU A 85 3.71 2.17 -0.03
N THR A 86 4.18 2.79 1.06
CA THR A 86 4.17 4.25 1.22
C THR A 86 5.04 4.92 0.16
N ARG A 87 6.22 4.38 -0.14
CA ARG A 87 7.07 4.89 -1.21
C ARG A 87 6.42 4.73 -2.59
N LYS A 88 5.79 3.58 -2.84
CA LYS A 88 5.03 3.30 -4.07
C LYS A 88 3.90 4.32 -4.22
N LEU A 89 3.14 4.59 -3.16
CA LEU A 89 2.09 5.62 -3.13
C LEU A 89 2.63 7.02 -3.49
N GLN A 90 3.71 7.46 -2.85
CA GLN A 90 4.31 8.79 -3.06
C GLN A 90 4.87 9.00 -4.47
N THR A 91 5.33 7.93 -5.11
CA THR A 91 5.90 7.96 -6.45
C THR A 91 4.89 7.55 -7.52
N PHE A 92 3.67 7.17 -7.13
CA PHE A 92 2.66 6.71 -8.06
C PHE A 92 2.08 7.88 -8.85
N GLN A 93 2.29 7.84 -10.16
CA GLN A 93 1.84 8.87 -11.07
C GLN A 93 1.12 8.22 -12.26
N LYS A 94 0.17 8.96 -12.83
CA LYS A 94 -0.56 8.58 -14.05
C LYS A 94 0.40 8.44 -15.22
N GLN A 95 1.27 9.43 -15.44
CA GLN A 95 2.20 9.46 -16.57
C GLN A 95 1.45 9.23 -17.90
N GLU A 96 1.97 8.34 -18.76
CA GLU A 96 1.38 7.98 -20.06
C GLU A 96 0.22 6.98 -19.95
N LYS A 97 -0.12 6.49 -18.75
CA LYS A 97 -1.21 5.53 -18.55
C LYS A 97 -2.57 6.17 -18.79
N ILE A 98 -3.55 5.37 -19.21
CA ILE A 98 -4.95 5.80 -19.24
C ILE A 98 -5.49 5.98 -17.82
N VAL A 99 -6.50 6.83 -17.64
CA VAL A 99 -7.04 7.17 -16.31
C VAL A 99 -7.55 5.95 -15.55
N THR A 100 -8.19 5.00 -16.23
CA THR A 100 -8.71 3.77 -15.62
C THR A 100 -7.60 2.87 -15.05
N GLU A 101 -6.49 2.70 -15.78
CA GLU A 101 -5.31 1.97 -15.31
C GLU A 101 -4.66 2.66 -14.11
N TYR A 102 -4.59 4.00 -14.16
CA TYR A 102 -4.07 4.80 -13.05
C TYR A 102 -4.92 4.62 -11.78
N VAL A 103 -6.24 4.81 -11.87
CA VAL A 103 -7.17 4.65 -10.73
C VAL A 103 -7.10 3.22 -10.17
N THR A 104 -7.08 2.22 -11.05
CA THR A 104 -7.00 0.81 -10.62
C THR A 104 -5.70 0.54 -9.87
N GLY A 105 -4.56 0.97 -10.42
CA GLY A 105 -3.26 0.79 -9.76
C GLY A 105 -3.16 1.55 -8.43
N PHE A 106 -3.73 2.76 -8.35
CA PHE A 106 -3.81 3.52 -7.10
C PHE A 106 -4.65 2.79 -6.05
N LYS A 107 -5.82 2.27 -6.46
CA LYS A 107 -6.69 1.48 -5.58
C LYS A 107 -5.96 0.23 -5.06
N THR A 108 -5.22 -0.48 -5.90
CA THR A 108 -4.43 -1.64 -5.47
C THR A 108 -3.44 -1.28 -4.36
N ILE A 109 -2.73 -0.15 -4.48
CA ILE A 109 -1.81 0.31 -3.41
C ILE A 109 -2.57 0.61 -2.11
N CYS A 110 -3.75 1.26 -2.20
CA CYS A 110 -4.59 1.54 -1.04
C CYS A 110 -5.09 0.25 -0.36
N ASP A 111 -5.49 -0.75 -1.16
CA ASP A 111 -5.93 -2.05 -0.66
C ASP A 111 -4.77 -2.83 -0.02
N GLU A 112 -3.56 -2.79 -0.62
CA GLU A 112 -2.34 -3.38 -0.06
C GLU A 112 -1.95 -2.74 1.30
N LEU A 113 -2.10 -1.43 1.42
CA LEU A 113 -1.90 -0.69 2.68
C LEU A 113 -2.95 -1.06 3.73
N ALA A 114 -4.22 -1.20 3.34
CA ALA A 114 -5.28 -1.65 4.24
C ALA A 114 -5.04 -3.09 4.72
N ALA A 115 -4.54 -3.98 3.85
CA ALA A 115 -4.25 -5.38 4.18
C ALA A 115 -3.15 -5.55 5.24
N ILE A 116 -2.21 -4.62 5.35
CA ILE A 116 -1.19 -4.60 6.41
C ILE A 116 -1.62 -3.80 7.65
N GLY A 117 -2.90 -3.40 7.74
CA GLY A 117 -3.45 -2.66 8.87
C GLY A 117 -3.14 -1.16 8.86
N LYS A 118 -2.77 -0.59 7.70
CA LYS A 118 -2.46 0.84 7.51
C LYS A 118 -3.38 1.49 6.48
N PRO A 119 -4.72 1.46 6.66
CA PRO A 119 -5.64 2.03 5.69
C PRO A 119 -5.47 3.55 5.59
N LEU A 120 -5.57 4.09 4.37
CA LEU A 120 -5.61 5.53 4.14
C LEU A 120 -6.99 6.10 4.45
N SER A 121 -7.02 7.31 5.01
CA SER A 121 -8.27 8.06 5.15
C SER A 121 -8.82 8.42 3.77
N ASP A 122 -10.12 8.69 3.69
CA ASP A 122 -10.75 9.02 2.42
C ASP A 122 -10.19 10.32 1.81
N GLN A 123 -9.89 11.31 2.67
CA GLN A 123 -9.24 12.56 2.27
C GLN A 123 -7.82 12.35 1.77
N ASP A 124 -7.04 11.47 2.42
CA ASP A 124 -5.69 11.13 1.95
C ASP A 124 -5.75 10.44 0.59
N LYS A 125 -6.71 9.54 0.38
CA LYS A 125 -6.89 8.89 -0.92
C LYS A 125 -7.17 9.92 -2.01
N VAL A 126 -8.07 10.88 -1.76
CA VAL A 126 -8.35 11.97 -2.70
C VAL A 126 -7.09 12.78 -2.97
N TYR A 127 -6.38 13.20 -1.92
CA TYR A 127 -5.16 13.99 -2.05
C TYR A 127 -4.08 13.27 -2.87
N TRP A 128 -3.76 12.01 -2.55
CA TRP A 128 -2.74 11.27 -3.29
C TRP A 128 -3.17 10.97 -4.73
N LEU A 129 -4.46 10.66 -4.95
CA LEU A 129 -5.00 10.38 -6.28
C LEU A 129 -4.86 11.60 -7.20
N ILE A 130 -5.21 12.80 -6.74
CA ILE A 130 -5.14 13.99 -7.58
C ILE A 130 -3.70 14.44 -7.84
N ASN A 131 -2.81 14.36 -6.83
CA ASN A 131 -1.41 14.78 -6.98
C ASN A 131 -0.65 13.93 -8.01
N GLY A 132 -1.06 12.67 -8.21
CA GLY A 132 -0.46 11.80 -9.22
C GLY A 132 -0.96 12.02 -10.66
N LEU A 133 -1.94 12.89 -10.91
CA LEU A 133 -2.51 13.10 -12.26
C LEU A 133 -1.59 13.89 -13.22
N GLY A 134 -0.75 14.77 -12.67
CA GLY A 134 0.17 15.62 -13.43
C GLY A 134 -0.48 16.88 -14.04
N SER A 135 0.33 17.66 -14.75
CA SER A 135 0.00 19.03 -15.22
C SER A 135 -1.18 19.11 -16.20
N GLY A 136 -1.59 17.99 -16.79
CA GLY A 136 -2.75 17.94 -17.67
C GLY A 136 -4.10 18.03 -16.95
N TYR A 137 -4.13 18.06 -15.61
CA TYR A 137 -5.34 18.03 -14.79
C TYR A 137 -5.39 19.14 -13.73
N GLU A 138 -4.57 20.19 -13.84
CA GLU A 138 -4.51 21.30 -12.86
C GLU A 138 -5.88 21.93 -12.54
N SER A 139 -6.72 22.15 -13.56
CA SER A 139 -8.08 22.67 -13.39
C SER A 139 -8.99 21.71 -12.60
N PHE A 140 -8.81 20.41 -12.81
CA PHE A 140 -9.53 19.38 -12.07
C PHE A 140 -9.04 19.31 -10.61
N MET A 141 -7.73 19.31 -10.39
CA MET A 141 -7.13 19.26 -9.05
C MET A 141 -7.59 20.45 -8.19
N THR A 142 -7.53 21.66 -8.73
CA THR A 142 -7.97 22.88 -8.03
C THR A 142 -9.47 22.88 -7.71
N SER A 143 -10.30 22.29 -8.58
CA SER A 143 -11.74 22.14 -8.33
C SER A 143 -12.06 21.12 -7.24
N ILE A 144 -11.36 19.98 -7.20
CA ILE A 144 -11.61 18.90 -6.22
C ILE A 144 -11.09 19.27 -4.82
N LEU A 145 -9.98 20.00 -4.74
CA LEU A 145 -9.40 20.44 -3.46
C LEU A 145 -10.18 21.56 -2.78
N ARG A 146 -11.19 22.13 -3.46
CA ARG A 146 -12.04 23.15 -2.88
C ARG A 146 -13.02 22.51 -1.87
N PRO A 147 -13.06 22.97 -0.61
CA PRO A 147 -14.01 22.44 0.36
C PRO A 147 -15.48 22.68 -0.06
N PRO A 148 -16.39 21.72 0.22
CA PRO A 148 -16.13 20.43 0.86
C PRO A 148 -15.47 19.42 -0.10
N ILE A 149 -14.41 18.75 0.38
CA ILE A 149 -13.69 17.75 -0.41
C ILE A 149 -14.62 16.52 -0.61
N PRO A 150 -14.91 16.11 -1.86
CA PRO A 150 -15.76 14.94 -2.13
C PRO A 150 -15.13 13.64 -1.64
N ALA A 151 -15.93 12.59 -1.52
CA ALA A 151 -15.41 11.27 -1.16
C ALA A 151 -14.59 10.67 -2.31
N TYR A 152 -13.65 9.77 -2.00
CA TYR A 152 -12.78 9.11 -2.97
C TYR A 152 -13.55 8.52 -4.15
N ILE A 153 -14.68 7.85 -3.88
CA ILE A 153 -15.52 7.22 -4.90
C ILE A 153 -16.15 8.23 -5.88
N ASP A 154 -16.52 9.41 -5.37
CA ASP A 154 -17.07 10.49 -6.18
C ASP A 154 -15.98 11.12 -7.03
N VAL A 155 -14.78 11.32 -6.47
CA VAL A 155 -13.61 11.85 -7.20
C VAL A 155 -13.21 10.93 -8.36
N VAL A 156 -13.23 9.61 -8.17
CA VAL A 156 -12.96 8.64 -9.25
C VAL A 156 -13.97 8.82 -10.40
N SER A 157 -15.26 8.90 -10.07
CA SER A 157 -16.33 9.07 -11.07
C SER A 157 -16.21 10.41 -11.82
N LEU A 158 -15.90 11.48 -11.09
CA LEU A 158 -15.66 12.81 -11.66
C LEU A 158 -14.41 12.84 -12.55
N LEU A 159 -13.35 12.14 -12.14
CA LEU A 159 -12.10 12.05 -12.90
C LEU A 159 -12.30 11.32 -14.23
N GLU A 160 -13.01 10.20 -14.23
CA GLU A 160 -13.35 9.47 -15.46
C GLU A 160 -14.22 10.31 -16.40
N SER A 161 -15.20 11.03 -15.85
CA SER A 161 -16.06 11.94 -16.61
C SER A 161 -15.26 13.09 -17.24
N HIS A 162 -14.33 13.68 -16.47
CA HIS A 162 -13.44 14.73 -16.96
C HIS A 162 -12.49 14.21 -18.04
N ASP A 163 -11.96 13.00 -17.90
CA ASP A 163 -11.09 12.38 -18.90
C ASP A 163 -11.83 12.13 -20.22
N ASN A 164 -13.04 11.59 -20.15
CA ASN A 164 -13.90 11.42 -21.33
C ASN A 164 -14.15 12.75 -22.04
N MET A 165 -14.47 13.82 -21.31
CA MET A 165 -14.68 15.14 -21.88
C MET A 165 -13.41 15.71 -22.52
N LYS A 166 -12.26 15.54 -21.86
CA LYS A 166 -10.95 15.97 -22.37
C LYS A 166 -10.59 15.23 -23.66
N ASN A 167 -10.84 13.93 -23.73
CA ASN A 167 -10.63 13.13 -24.93
C ASN A 167 -11.51 13.62 -26.08
N ILE A 168 -12.81 13.83 -25.85
CA ILE A 168 -13.75 14.37 -26.87
C ILE A 168 -13.29 15.74 -27.39
N HIS A 169 -12.89 16.65 -26.50
CA HIS A 169 -12.48 17.99 -26.91
C HIS A 169 -11.10 17.99 -27.61
N GLY A 170 -10.20 17.09 -27.20
CA GLY A 170 -8.94 16.84 -27.92
C GLY A 170 -9.17 16.37 -29.36
N PHE A 171 -10.16 15.50 -29.60
CA PHE A 171 -10.55 15.10 -30.95
C PHE A 171 -11.08 16.27 -31.79
N GLN A 172 -11.87 17.18 -31.20
CA GLN A 172 -12.42 18.35 -31.91
C GLN A 172 -11.34 19.35 -32.33
N LEU A 173 -10.36 19.63 -31.46
CA LEU A 173 -9.25 20.53 -31.76
C LEU A 173 -8.35 19.97 -32.88
N ASN A 174 -8.10 18.66 -32.90
CA ASN A 174 -7.34 18.01 -33.96
C ASN A 174 -8.06 18.04 -35.31
N HIS A 175 -9.39 17.90 -35.32
CA HIS A 175 -10.17 18.00 -36.56
C HIS A 175 -10.10 19.40 -37.19
N ASN A 176 -10.16 20.44 -36.35
CA ASN A 176 -10.06 21.83 -36.83
C ASN A 176 -8.63 22.18 -37.32
N ALA A 177 -7.59 21.65 -36.67
CA ALA A 177 -6.20 21.85 -37.10
C ALA A 177 -5.92 21.20 -38.47
N ALA A 178 -6.46 20.01 -38.73
CA ALA A 178 -6.36 19.35 -40.04
C ALA A 178 -7.09 20.14 -41.14
N PHE A 179 -8.27 20.68 -40.85
CA PHE A 179 -9.06 21.48 -41.79
C PHE A 179 -8.39 22.83 -42.14
N ILE A 180 -7.78 23.50 -41.15
CA ILE A 180 -7.09 24.78 -41.34
C ILE A 180 -5.83 24.61 -42.22
N SER A 181 -5.12 23.49 -42.12
CA SER A 181 -3.95 23.22 -42.98
C SER A 181 -4.28 23.03 -44.47
N GLN A 182 -5.55 22.76 -44.81
CA GLN A 182 -6.02 22.63 -46.20
C GLN A 182 -6.50 23.95 -46.79
N GLN A 183 -6.56 25.04 -46.02
CA GLN A 183 -6.98 26.33 -46.53
C GLN A 183 -5.82 27.35 -46.51
N VAL A 184 -5.41 27.71 -47.75
CA VAL A 184 -4.84 29.00 -48.23
C VAL A 184 -3.31 28.99 -48.53
N PRO A 185 -2.78 29.67 -49.60
CA PRO A 185 -3.41 30.67 -50.50
C PRO A 185 -3.38 30.42 -52.02
N ALA A 186 -4.31 31.10 -52.69
CA ALA A 186 -4.29 31.43 -54.11
C ALA A 186 -3.03 32.25 -54.48
N GLN A 187 -2.42 31.91 -55.63
CA GLN A 187 -1.23 32.57 -56.15
C GLN A 187 -1.50 34.03 -56.56
N PRO A 188 -0.57 34.98 -56.32
CA PRO A 188 -0.68 36.31 -56.89
C PRO A 188 -0.30 36.31 -58.37
N SER A 189 -1.06 37.11 -59.10
CA SER A 189 -1.04 37.35 -60.54
C SER A 189 0.26 38.00 -61.05
N TYR A 190 0.79 37.48 -62.15
CA TYR A 190 1.72 38.22 -63.02
C TYR A 190 0.99 38.64 -64.30
N SER A 191 0.56 39.91 -64.33
CA SER A 191 0.16 40.62 -65.54
C SER A 191 1.37 41.39 -66.05
N HIS A 192 1.92 40.98 -67.19
CA HIS A 192 2.93 41.74 -67.93
C HIS A 192 2.27 42.26 -69.21
N ASN A 193 1.75 43.48 -69.13
CA ASN A 193 1.39 44.29 -70.30
C ASN A 193 2.42 45.42 -70.42
N TYR A 194 3.30 45.32 -71.41
CA TYR A 194 3.91 46.50 -72.02
C TYR A 194 3.80 46.39 -73.53
N ARG A 195 2.92 47.23 -74.06
CA ARG A 195 2.71 47.58 -75.46
C ARG A 195 3.36 48.96 -75.66
N GLY A 196 4.28 49.09 -76.60
CA GLY A 196 4.88 50.39 -76.94
C GLY A 196 5.81 50.30 -78.14
N ARG A 197 5.43 51.00 -79.20
CA ARG A 197 5.93 50.97 -80.58
C ARG A 197 6.86 52.16 -80.82
N ALA A 198 7.96 51.98 -81.54
CA ALA A 198 8.55 52.93 -82.50
C ALA A 198 9.60 52.18 -83.34
#